data_AF-A0A429FG87-F1
#
_entry.id   AF-A0A429FG87-F1
#
_cell.length_a   1.000
_cell.length_b   1.000
_cell.length_c   1.000
_cell.angle_alpha   90.00
_cell.angle_beta   90.00
_cell.angle_gamma   90.00
#
_symmetry.space_group_name_H-M   'P 1'
#
loop_
_entity.id
_entity.type
_entity.pdbx_description
1 polymer ?
#
loop_
_entity_poly.entity_id
_entity_poly.type
_entity_poly.pdbx_seq_one_letter_code
_entity_poly.pdbx_strand_id
1 'polypeptide(L)'
;MSNEDIPRPPRRQPDEHQDGTGNRQEPTAGDTPEQQIAILRAAIGDLRREVAQQHDLAKDLALQLQRLVADDEADPDQRKNRPAPWVPFDPPASGARDPLVGIALFVEYYNTTYVGLPGSRAVAIPDCWLNHPGLLAEIATLAYFWRAANTGPRANVKDAQYWHHTFRPGFAARLSSEWTHAHCRASSHKDAGAPARPDRYSAHGSDPTHDAAEDQATPAAQPQPHRNQANDK
;
A
#
# COMPACT_ATOMS: atom_id res chain seq x y z
N MET A 1 24.00 25.83 -24.35
CA MET A 1 22.53 25.85 -24.54
C MET A 1 21.96 26.53 -23.32
N SER A 2 21.48 27.76 -23.50
CA SER A 2 21.11 28.68 -22.42
C SER A 2 19.80 28.25 -21.77
N ASN A 3 19.63 28.61 -20.50
CA ASN A 3 18.52 28.22 -19.61
C ASN A 3 17.18 28.90 -19.94
N GLU A 4 16.97 29.33 -21.20
CA GLU A 4 15.86 30.18 -21.63
C GLU A 4 14.76 29.45 -22.44
N ASP A 5 14.97 28.18 -22.81
CA ASP A 5 14.04 27.42 -23.68
C ASP A 5 13.00 26.56 -22.94
N ILE A 6 12.76 26.81 -21.65
CA ILE A 6 11.68 26.12 -20.92
C ILE A 6 10.37 26.92 -21.10
N PRO A 7 9.30 26.35 -21.70
CA PRO A 7 8.01 27.00 -21.79
C PRO A 7 7.50 27.30 -20.38
N ARG A 8 7.43 28.59 -20.02
CA ARG A 8 6.82 29.00 -18.76
C ARG A 8 5.34 28.62 -18.80
N PRO A 9 4.79 27.95 -17.78
CA PRO A 9 3.35 27.79 -17.68
C PRO A 9 2.69 29.17 -17.66
N PRO A 10 1.48 29.32 -18.24
CA PRO A 10 0.78 30.59 -18.20
C PRO A 10 0.69 31.05 -16.74
N ARG A 11 1.09 32.30 -16.48
CA ARG A 11 0.83 32.94 -15.19
C ARG A 11 -0.65 32.74 -14.92
N ARG A 12 -1.00 32.04 -13.83
CA ARG A 12 -2.36 32.14 -13.27
C ARG A 12 -2.60 33.62 -13.10
N GLN A 13 -3.50 34.16 -13.90
CA GLN A 13 -4.09 35.44 -13.58
C GLN A 13 -4.69 35.26 -12.19
N PRO A 14 -4.44 36.17 -11.23
CA PRO A 14 -5.25 36.19 -10.04
C PRO A 14 -6.69 36.24 -10.53
N ASP A 15 -7.52 35.29 -10.08
CA ASP A 15 -8.94 35.30 -10.37
C ASP A 15 -9.40 36.74 -10.17
N GLU A 16 -9.77 37.39 -11.27
CA GLU A 16 -10.59 38.60 -11.21
C GLU A 16 -11.83 38.13 -10.47
N HIS A 17 -11.82 38.36 -9.16
CA HIS A 17 -13.03 38.61 -8.41
C HIS A 17 -13.78 39.61 -9.29
N GLN A 18 -14.78 39.11 -10.02
CA GLN A 18 -15.89 39.93 -10.42
C GLN A 18 -16.43 40.43 -9.09
N ASP A 19 -15.90 41.57 -8.66
CA ASP A 19 -16.62 42.52 -7.86
C ASP A 19 -17.93 42.69 -8.61
N GLY A 20 -18.92 41.92 -8.18
CA GLY A 20 -20.31 42.24 -8.38
C GLY A 20 -20.53 43.56 -7.70
N THR A 21 -20.14 44.64 -8.37
CA THR A 21 -20.59 46.00 -8.14
C THR A 21 -22.07 46.05 -8.53
N GLY A 22 -22.88 45.20 -7.91
CA GLY A 22 -24.29 45.46 -7.76
C GLY A 22 -24.37 46.62 -6.80
N ASN A 23 -24.55 47.82 -7.36
CA ASN A 23 -24.83 49.09 -6.68
C ASN A 23 -25.24 48.90 -5.22
N ARG A 24 -24.24 48.86 -4.32
CA ARG A 24 -24.48 48.97 -2.89
C ARG A 24 -24.76 50.43 -2.64
N GLN A 25 -26.02 50.83 -2.83
CA GLN A 25 -26.48 52.14 -2.41
C GLN A 25 -26.30 52.21 -0.89
N GLU A 26 -25.22 52.86 -0.46
CA GLU A 26 -25.07 53.28 0.93
C GLU A 26 -26.25 54.19 1.28
N PRO A 27 -26.95 53.95 2.40
CA PRO A 27 -28.07 54.79 2.80
C PRO A 27 -27.52 56.19 3.06
N THR A 28 -27.95 57.15 2.24
CA THR A 28 -27.52 58.54 2.40
C THR A 28 -28.40 59.22 3.44
N ALA A 29 -27.89 60.25 4.11
CA ALA A 29 -28.51 60.93 5.25
C ALA A 29 -29.86 61.63 4.96
N GLY A 30 -30.53 61.34 3.84
CA GLY A 30 -31.84 61.83 3.45
C GLY A 30 -32.88 60.74 3.10
N ASP A 31 -32.57 59.45 3.26
CA ASP A 31 -33.51 58.37 2.93
C ASP A 31 -34.64 58.26 3.98
N THR A 32 -35.89 58.18 3.52
CA THR A 32 -37.01 57.96 4.44
C THR A 32 -36.91 56.57 5.07
N PRO A 33 -37.45 56.35 6.29
CA PRO A 33 -37.46 55.03 6.91
C PRO A 33 -38.08 53.94 6.01
N GLU A 34 -39.01 54.28 5.10
CA GLU A 34 -39.53 53.31 4.13
C GLU A 34 -38.48 52.85 3.11
N GLN A 35 -37.59 53.74 2.65
CA GLN A 35 -36.50 53.41 1.72
C GLN A 35 -35.46 52.50 2.37
N GLN A 36 -35.09 52.77 3.62
CA GLN A 36 -34.16 51.91 4.37
C GLN A 36 -34.74 50.50 4.59
N ILE A 37 -36.04 50.41 4.89
CA ILE A 37 -36.74 49.12 5.03
C ILE A 37 -36.76 48.36 3.69
N ALA A 38 -36.97 49.05 2.57
CA ALA A 38 -36.96 48.43 1.25
C ALA A 38 -35.57 47.85 0.90
N ILE A 39 -34.50 48.61 1.15
CA ILE A 39 -33.11 48.17 0.94
C ILE A 39 -32.77 46.95 1.79
N LEU A 40 -33.11 46.97 3.09
CA LEU A 40 -32.86 45.83 3.98
C LEU A 40 -33.64 44.58 3.56
N ARG A 41 -34.89 44.72 3.10
CA ARG A 41 -35.68 43.59 2.57
C ARG A 41 -35.03 43.00 1.32
N ALA A 42 -34.53 43.84 0.41
CA ALA A 42 -33.82 43.39 -0.77
C ALA A 42 -32.53 42.62 -0.39
N ALA A 43 -31.72 43.19 0.50
CA ALA A 43 -30.49 42.56 1.00
C ALA A 43 -30.76 41.22 1.72
N ILE A 44 -31.83 41.12 2.51
CA ILE A 44 -32.25 39.85 3.12
C ILE A 44 -32.70 38.84 2.05
N GLY A 45 -33.38 39.29 1.00
CA GLY A 45 -33.74 38.47 -0.15
C GLY A 45 -32.53 37.91 -0.88
N ASP A 46 -31.52 38.75 -1.11
CA ASP A 46 -30.25 38.36 -1.74
C ASP A 46 -29.49 37.36 -0.88
N LEU A 47 -29.35 37.63 0.42
CA LEU A 47 -28.67 36.74 1.34
C LEU A 47 -29.36 35.37 1.43
N ARG A 48 -30.69 35.32 1.40
CA ARG A 48 -31.44 34.06 1.37
C ARG A 48 -31.16 33.24 0.11
N ARG A 49 -31.01 33.90 -1.04
CA ARG A 49 -30.66 33.24 -2.30
C ARG A 49 -29.24 32.68 -2.25
N GLU A 50 -28.29 33.46 -1.74
CA GLU A 50 -26.91 33.00 -1.56
C GLU A 50 -26.83 31.79 -0.62
N VAL A 51 -27.52 31.84 0.52
CA VAL A 51 -27.55 30.71 1.46
C VAL A 51 -28.16 29.45 0.82
N ALA A 52 -29.21 29.60 0.00
CA ALA A 52 -29.80 28.48 -0.73
C ALA A 52 -28.80 27.90 -1.75
N GLN A 53 -28.09 28.75 -2.50
CA GLN A 53 -27.07 28.32 -3.46
C GLN A 53 -25.90 27.60 -2.79
N GLN A 54 -25.41 28.12 -1.67
CA GLN A 54 -24.35 27.46 -0.89
C GLN A 54 -24.81 26.12 -0.33
N HIS A 55 -26.07 26.01 0.09
CA HIS A 55 -26.65 24.76 0.56
C HIS A 55 -26.73 23.70 -0.55
N ASP A 56 -27.17 24.10 -1.75
CA ASP A 56 -27.24 23.20 -2.90
C ASP A 56 -25.84 22.72 -3.33
N LEU A 57 -24.85 23.62 -3.37
CA LEU A 57 -23.45 23.27 -3.64
C LEU A 57 -22.89 22.28 -2.61
N ALA A 58 -23.14 22.53 -1.32
CA ALA A 58 -22.71 21.64 -0.25
C ALA A 58 -23.35 20.26 -0.36
N LYS A 59 -24.61 20.19 -0.77
CA LYS A 59 -25.34 18.94 -1.00
C LYS A 59 -24.76 18.17 -2.20
N ASP A 60 -24.47 18.85 -3.30
CA ASP A 60 -23.85 18.22 -4.47
C ASP A 60 -22.45 17.69 -4.15
N LEU A 61 -21.64 18.46 -3.42
CA LEU A 61 -20.33 18.02 -2.98
C LEU A 61 -20.44 16.79 -2.04
N ALA A 62 -21.40 16.79 -1.12
CA ALA A 62 -21.64 15.66 -0.23
C ALA A 62 -22.02 14.39 -1.02
N LEU A 63 -22.85 14.52 -2.06
CA LEU A 63 -23.21 13.41 -2.94
C LEU A 63 -22.02 12.90 -3.76
N GLN A 64 -21.15 13.79 -4.25
CA GLN A 64 -19.94 13.41 -4.96
C GLN A 64 -18.95 12.66 -4.05
N LEU A 65 -18.75 13.16 -2.83
CA LEU A 65 -17.92 12.49 -1.83
C LEU A 65 -18.49 11.13 -1.45
N GLN A 66 -19.81 10.99 -1.27
CA GLN A 66 -20.44 9.69 -1.01
C GLN A 66 -20.21 8.68 -2.13
N ARG A 67 -20.29 9.10 -3.39
CA ARG A 67 -19.99 8.20 -4.53
C ARG A 67 -18.54 7.77 -4.53
N LEU A 68 -17.60 8.70 -4.35
CA LEU A 68 -16.17 8.38 -4.31
C LEU A 68 -15.84 7.43 -3.15
N VAL A 69 -16.46 7.61 -1.99
CA VAL A 69 -16.30 6.70 -0.85
C VAL A 69 -16.89 5.33 -1.17
N ALA A 70 -18.10 5.26 -1.74
CA ALA A 70 -18.75 4.01 -2.09
C ALA A 70 -17.99 3.22 -3.17
N ASP A 71 -17.50 3.89 -4.21
CA ASP A 71 -16.65 3.31 -5.25
C ASP A 71 -15.34 2.78 -4.67
N ASP A 72 -14.82 3.46 -3.65
CA ASP A 72 -13.66 2.98 -2.93
C ASP A 72 -14.06 1.74 -2.09
N GLU A 73 -15.19 1.73 -1.37
CA GLU A 73 -15.59 0.66 -0.40
C GLU A 73 -15.99 -0.67 -1.07
N ALA A 74 -16.25 -0.67 -2.39
CA ALA A 74 -16.86 -1.80 -3.10
C ALA A 74 -16.06 -3.12 -3.03
N ASP A 75 -14.74 -3.07 -2.80
CA ASP A 75 -13.93 -4.26 -2.57
C ASP A 75 -12.73 -3.95 -1.62
N PRO A 76 -12.77 -4.43 -0.35
CA PRO A 76 -11.72 -4.16 0.61
C PRO A 76 -10.37 -4.80 0.23
N ASP A 77 -10.38 -5.86 -0.58
CA ASP A 77 -9.16 -6.51 -1.04
C ASP A 77 -8.58 -5.81 -2.26
N GLN A 78 -9.40 -5.22 -3.14
CA GLN A 78 -8.90 -4.28 -4.15
C GLN A 78 -8.29 -3.04 -3.51
N ARG A 79 -8.93 -2.46 -2.49
CA ARG A 79 -8.37 -1.30 -1.77
C ARG A 79 -7.00 -1.57 -1.19
N LYS A 80 -6.83 -2.70 -0.48
CA LYS A 80 -5.54 -3.08 0.15
C LYS A 80 -4.41 -3.25 -0.85
N ASN A 81 -4.77 -3.56 -2.09
CA ASN A 81 -3.84 -3.97 -3.14
C ASN A 81 -3.71 -2.95 -4.28
N ARG A 82 -4.50 -1.87 -4.26
CA ARG A 82 -4.50 -0.84 -5.29
C ARG A 82 -3.10 -0.22 -5.42
N PRO A 83 -2.50 -0.19 -6.63
CA PRO A 83 -1.24 0.51 -6.84
C PRO A 83 -1.39 2.00 -6.54
N ALA A 84 -0.37 2.60 -5.92
CA ALA A 84 -0.32 4.03 -5.67
C ALA A 84 -0.09 4.82 -6.98
N PRO A 85 -0.47 6.11 -7.05
CA PRO A 85 -0.36 6.90 -8.28
C PRO A 85 1.05 7.04 -8.87
N TRP A 86 2.10 6.87 -8.05
CA TRP A 86 3.50 6.91 -8.48
C TRP A 86 4.05 5.56 -8.97
N VAL A 87 3.18 4.56 -9.12
CA VAL A 87 3.53 3.24 -9.65
C VAL A 87 3.02 3.18 -11.10
N PRO A 88 3.86 3.55 -12.09
CA PRO A 88 3.41 3.69 -13.48
C PRO A 88 3.25 2.36 -14.22
N PHE A 89 3.81 1.27 -13.68
CA PHE A 89 3.75 -0.07 -14.26
C PHE A 89 2.99 -1.00 -13.34
N ASP A 90 2.35 -2.02 -13.89
CA ASP A 90 1.58 -2.97 -13.10
C ASP A 90 2.47 -3.61 -12.01
N PRO A 91 2.05 -3.56 -10.73
CA PRO A 91 2.80 -4.17 -9.65
C PRO A 91 2.78 -5.71 -9.77
N PRO A 92 3.69 -6.42 -9.08
CA PRO A 92 3.56 -7.86 -8.94
C PRO A 92 2.19 -8.20 -8.35
N ALA A 93 1.53 -9.22 -8.90
CA ALA A 93 0.15 -9.56 -8.54
C ALA A 93 0.02 -9.73 -7.01
N SER A 94 -0.76 -8.83 -6.41
CA SER A 94 -0.99 -8.80 -4.97
C SER A 94 -2.23 -9.60 -4.62
N GLY A 95 -2.08 -10.64 -3.79
CA GLY A 95 -3.21 -11.50 -3.40
C GLY A 95 -2.87 -12.99 -3.31
N ALA A 96 -1.64 -13.40 -3.65
CA ALA A 96 -1.19 -14.76 -3.42
C ALA A 96 -1.35 -15.12 -1.93
N ARG A 97 -2.16 -16.16 -1.64
CA ARG A 97 -2.29 -16.72 -0.28
C ARG A 97 -0.97 -17.31 0.20
N ASP A 98 -0.15 -17.81 -0.73
CA ASP A 98 1.17 -18.32 -0.46
C ASP A 98 2.23 -17.19 -0.51
N PRO A 99 2.95 -16.92 0.59
CA PRO A 99 4.04 -15.95 0.63
C PRO A 99 5.15 -16.24 -0.37
N LEU A 100 5.48 -17.51 -0.66
CA LEU A 100 6.53 -17.84 -1.63
C LEU A 100 6.14 -17.45 -3.06
N VAL A 101 4.88 -17.65 -3.42
CA VAL A 101 4.33 -17.19 -4.72
C VAL A 101 4.42 -15.67 -4.81
N GLY A 102 4.06 -14.95 -3.74
CA GLY A 102 4.19 -13.49 -3.70
C GLY A 102 5.64 -13.01 -3.87
N ILE A 103 6.60 -13.72 -3.27
CA ILE A 103 8.03 -13.42 -3.44
C ILE A 103 8.50 -13.72 -4.88
N ALA A 104 8.08 -14.85 -5.45
CA ALA A 104 8.42 -15.23 -6.82
C ALA A 104 7.92 -14.19 -7.85
N LEU A 105 6.68 -13.73 -7.70
CA LEU A 105 6.11 -12.65 -8.52
C LEU A 105 6.90 -11.35 -8.39
N PHE A 106 7.37 -11.04 -7.18
CA PHE A 106 8.24 -9.87 -6.98
C PHE A 106 9.61 -10.05 -7.65
N VAL A 107 10.21 -11.25 -7.64
CA VAL A 107 11.47 -11.53 -8.34
C VAL A 107 11.32 -11.30 -9.84
N GLU A 108 10.24 -11.79 -10.44
CA GLU A 108 9.91 -11.58 -11.85
C GLU A 108 9.75 -10.08 -12.16
N TYR A 109 8.96 -9.37 -11.35
CA TYR A 109 8.78 -7.93 -11.46
C TYR A 109 10.10 -7.16 -11.32
N TYR A 110 10.96 -7.51 -10.36
CA TYR A 110 12.24 -6.86 -10.13
C TYR A 110 13.17 -7.01 -11.34
N ASN A 111 13.30 -8.24 -11.84
CA ASN A 111 14.15 -8.56 -12.98
C ASN A 111 13.66 -7.86 -14.25
N THR A 112 12.35 -7.79 -14.46
CA THR A 112 11.76 -7.11 -15.63
C THR A 112 11.84 -5.59 -15.54
N THR A 113 11.64 -5.02 -14.34
CA THR A 113 11.51 -3.57 -14.15
C THR A 113 12.85 -2.86 -14.02
N TYR A 114 13.86 -3.49 -13.41
CA TYR A 114 15.10 -2.80 -13.05
C TYR A 114 16.35 -3.30 -13.77
N VAL A 115 16.38 -4.54 -14.27
CA VAL A 115 17.61 -5.16 -14.78
C VAL A 115 17.74 -4.93 -16.28
N GLY A 116 18.98 -4.72 -16.76
CA GLY A 116 19.27 -4.54 -18.19
C GLY A 116 18.95 -3.15 -18.74
N LEU A 117 18.43 -2.23 -17.92
CA LEU A 117 18.16 -0.85 -18.33
C LEU A 117 19.43 0.02 -18.29
N PRO A 118 19.70 0.84 -19.32
CA PRO A 118 20.81 1.79 -19.31
C PRO A 118 20.79 2.70 -18.06
N GLY A 119 21.92 2.78 -17.36
CA GLY A 119 22.05 3.58 -16.13
C GLY A 119 21.56 2.89 -14.85
N SER A 120 20.94 1.72 -14.94
CA SER A 120 20.59 0.90 -13.78
C SER A 120 21.82 0.13 -13.27
N ARG A 121 22.02 0.14 -11.95
CA ARG A 121 22.98 -0.74 -11.25
C ARG A 121 22.31 -2.01 -10.70
N ALA A 122 21.02 -2.21 -11.02
CA ALA A 122 20.33 -3.42 -10.60
C ALA A 122 20.93 -4.63 -11.33
N VAL A 123 20.91 -5.76 -10.64
CA VAL A 123 21.45 -7.00 -11.19
C VAL A 123 20.43 -8.11 -11.00
N ALA A 124 20.32 -9.00 -11.99
CA ALA A 124 19.37 -10.09 -11.97
C ALA A 124 19.48 -10.91 -10.68
N ILE A 125 18.33 -11.12 -10.06
CA ILE A 125 18.13 -12.16 -9.04
C ILE A 125 18.19 -13.49 -9.78
N PRO A 126 19.12 -14.41 -9.43
CA PRO A 126 19.31 -15.66 -10.15
C PRO A 126 18.22 -16.68 -9.82
N ASP A 127 17.93 -17.61 -10.72
CA ASP A 127 16.90 -18.64 -10.56
C ASP A 127 17.10 -19.54 -9.33
N CYS A 128 18.34 -19.68 -8.86
CA CYS A 128 18.68 -20.46 -7.68
C CYS A 128 18.31 -19.77 -6.34
N TRP A 129 17.69 -18.59 -6.34
CA TRP A 129 17.41 -17.79 -5.13
C TRP A 129 16.70 -18.57 -3.99
N LEU A 130 15.84 -19.54 -4.32
CA LEU A 130 15.18 -20.41 -3.35
C LEU A 130 16.16 -21.29 -2.55
N ASN A 131 17.31 -21.63 -3.15
CA ASN A 131 18.35 -22.45 -2.52
C ASN A 131 19.26 -21.63 -1.58
N HIS A 132 19.03 -20.32 -1.47
CA HIS A 132 19.84 -19.41 -0.65
C HIS A 132 18.98 -18.80 0.47
N PRO A 133 18.91 -19.40 1.68
CA PRO A 133 18.00 -18.96 2.73
C PRO A 133 18.18 -17.49 3.15
N GLY A 134 19.42 -17.00 3.18
CA GLY A 134 19.71 -15.58 3.49
C GLY A 134 19.24 -14.63 2.39
N LEU A 135 19.46 -15.00 1.13
CA LEU A 135 18.97 -14.24 -0.02
C LEU A 135 17.44 -14.25 -0.07
N LEU A 136 16.80 -15.40 0.15
CA LEU A 136 15.35 -15.55 0.25
C LEU A 136 14.76 -14.60 1.30
N ALA A 137 15.37 -14.55 2.50
CA ALA A 137 14.91 -13.65 3.56
C ALA A 137 15.06 -12.17 3.18
N GLU A 138 16.18 -11.79 2.55
CA GLU A 138 16.37 -10.41 2.10
C GLU A 138 15.39 -10.03 0.97
N ILE A 139 15.20 -10.89 -0.04
CA ILE A 139 14.21 -10.68 -1.11
C ILE A 139 12.81 -10.52 -0.51
N ALA A 140 12.44 -11.38 0.45
CA ALA A 140 11.16 -11.27 1.13
C ALA A 140 10.99 -9.88 1.76
N THR A 141 11.93 -9.44 2.59
CA THR A 141 11.84 -8.11 3.23
C THR A 141 11.82 -6.97 2.21
N LEU A 142 12.61 -7.07 1.13
CA LEU A 142 12.63 -6.09 0.05
C LEU A 142 11.27 -6.00 -0.67
N ALA A 143 10.65 -7.15 -0.95
CA ALA A 143 9.34 -7.26 -1.59
C ALA A 143 8.22 -6.70 -0.72
N TYR A 144 8.18 -7.09 0.56
CA TYR A 144 7.18 -6.61 1.50
C TYR A 144 7.30 -5.10 1.76
N PHE A 145 8.53 -4.57 1.84
CA PHE A 145 8.73 -3.12 1.97
C PHE A 145 8.29 -2.39 0.70
N TRP A 146 8.63 -2.92 -0.49
CA TRP A 146 8.16 -2.35 -1.75
C TRP A 146 6.63 -2.32 -1.80
N ARG A 147 5.96 -3.42 -1.45
CA ARG A 147 4.50 -3.50 -1.43
C ARG A 147 3.88 -2.50 -0.46
N ALA A 148 4.40 -2.41 0.76
CA ALA A 148 3.91 -1.44 1.75
C ALA A 148 4.07 0.01 1.30
N ALA A 149 5.16 0.32 0.59
CA ALA A 149 5.43 1.67 0.09
C ALA A 149 4.61 2.04 -1.16
N ASN A 150 4.14 1.06 -1.94
CA ASN A 150 3.61 1.28 -3.29
C ASN A 150 2.17 0.79 -3.50
N THR A 151 1.58 0.07 -2.55
CA THR A 151 0.22 -0.49 -2.69
C THR A 151 -0.62 -0.22 -1.45
N GLY A 152 -1.92 -0.08 -1.69
CA GLY A 152 -2.92 0.08 -0.65
C GLY A 152 -3.01 1.48 -0.05
N PRO A 153 -3.95 1.69 0.88
CA PRO A 153 -4.25 3.01 1.45
C PRO A 153 -3.13 3.58 2.32
N ARG A 154 -2.14 2.75 2.70
CA ARG A 154 -0.98 3.15 3.51
C ARG A 154 0.28 3.39 2.67
N ALA A 155 0.18 3.29 1.34
CA ALA A 155 1.28 3.58 0.44
C ALA A 155 1.80 5.00 0.67
N ASN A 156 3.12 5.17 0.67
CA ASN A 156 3.77 6.42 1.04
C ASN A 156 4.90 6.75 0.08
N VAL A 157 4.82 7.94 -0.54
CA VAL A 157 5.81 8.43 -1.51
C VAL A 157 7.21 8.52 -0.90
N LYS A 158 7.32 8.88 0.38
CA LYS A 158 8.62 8.96 1.06
C LYS A 158 9.27 7.58 1.17
N ASP A 159 8.49 6.57 1.54
CA ASP A 159 8.99 5.20 1.68
C ASP A 159 9.29 4.59 0.30
N ALA A 160 8.49 4.93 -0.72
CA ALA A 160 8.74 4.53 -2.10
C ALA A 160 10.05 5.13 -2.61
N GLN A 161 10.27 6.43 -2.39
CA GLN A 161 11.53 7.09 -2.76
C GLN A 161 12.72 6.52 -1.98
N TYR A 162 12.54 6.29 -0.69
CA TYR A 162 13.57 5.70 0.17
C TYR A 162 13.93 4.28 -0.26
N TRP A 163 12.96 3.47 -0.67
CA TRP A 163 13.20 2.14 -1.20
C TRP A 163 14.06 2.20 -2.47
N HIS A 164 13.75 3.10 -3.42
CA HIS A 164 14.51 3.26 -4.67
C HIS A 164 15.93 3.82 -4.45
N HIS A 165 16.09 4.67 -3.45
CA HIS A 165 17.36 5.34 -3.14
C HIS A 165 18.27 4.47 -2.26
N THR A 166 17.72 3.79 -1.26
CA THR A 166 18.50 3.11 -0.21
C THR A 166 18.44 1.60 -0.35
N PHE A 167 17.24 1.02 -0.25
CA PHE A 167 17.10 -0.44 -0.12
C PHE A 167 17.43 -1.18 -1.42
N ARG A 168 16.89 -0.74 -2.56
CA ARG A 168 17.14 -1.39 -3.85
C ARG A 168 18.63 -1.34 -4.24
N PRO A 169 19.33 -0.18 -4.18
CA PRO A 169 20.76 -0.16 -4.50
C PRO A 169 21.61 -0.94 -3.50
N GLY A 170 21.27 -0.90 -2.20
CA GLY A 170 21.95 -1.70 -1.18
C GLY A 170 21.80 -3.21 -1.41
N PHE A 171 20.59 -3.66 -1.77
CA PHE A 171 20.33 -5.04 -2.17
C PHE A 171 21.14 -5.42 -3.41
N ALA A 172 21.16 -4.59 -4.47
CA ALA A 172 21.90 -4.88 -5.69
C ALA A 172 23.41 -5.03 -5.45
N ALA A 173 23.97 -4.24 -4.54
CA ALA A 173 25.37 -4.35 -4.12
C ALA A 173 25.61 -5.71 -3.42
N ARG A 174 24.84 -6.02 -2.37
CA ARG A 174 24.96 -7.29 -1.62
C ARG A 174 24.66 -8.52 -2.46
N LEU A 175 23.73 -8.43 -3.40
CA LEU A 175 23.41 -9.51 -4.31
C LEU A 175 24.65 -9.97 -5.07
N SER A 176 25.50 -9.02 -5.47
CA SER A 176 26.71 -9.30 -6.24
C SER A 176 27.94 -9.61 -5.38
N SER A 177 27.99 -9.16 -4.13
CA SER A 177 29.17 -9.33 -3.26
C SER A 177 29.02 -10.39 -2.17
N GLU A 178 27.81 -10.67 -1.70
CA GLU A 178 27.54 -11.50 -0.51
C GLU A 178 26.66 -12.71 -0.84
N TRP A 179 25.59 -12.53 -1.62
CA TRP A 179 24.57 -13.57 -1.78
C TRP A 179 24.83 -14.53 -2.93
N THR A 180 25.39 -14.03 -4.03
CA THR A 180 25.55 -14.83 -5.26
C THR A 180 27.01 -14.93 -5.64
N HIS A 181 27.44 -16.14 -6.00
CA HIS A 181 28.73 -16.35 -6.63
C HIS A 181 28.59 -16.16 -8.14
N ALA A 182 29.69 -15.98 -8.86
CA ALA A 182 29.69 -15.94 -10.33
C ALA A 182 28.98 -17.15 -10.95
N HIS A 183 29.08 -18.32 -10.30
CA HIS A 183 28.40 -19.57 -10.67
C HIS A 183 26.89 -19.58 -10.49
N CYS A 184 26.32 -18.69 -9.66
CA CYS A 184 24.86 -18.55 -9.53
C CYS A 184 24.25 -17.82 -10.74
N ARG A 185 25.07 -17.09 -11.49
CA ARG A 185 24.69 -16.31 -12.68
C ARG A 185 25.11 -16.98 -14.00
N ALA A 186 25.94 -18.00 -13.91
CA ALA A 186 26.32 -18.86 -15.02
C ALA A 186 25.57 -20.20 -14.90
N SER A 187 25.44 -20.96 -15.98
CA SER A 187 24.81 -22.30 -15.98
C SER A 187 25.64 -23.37 -15.26
N SER A 188 26.48 -22.99 -14.29
CA SER A 188 27.46 -23.86 -13.60
C SER A 188 27.35 -23.73 -12.08
N HIS A 189 26.13 -23.77 -11.56
CA HIS A 189 25.87 -23.70 -10.12
C HIS A 189 26.64 -24.80 -9.38
N LYS A 190 27.35 -24.43 -8.31
CA LYS A 190 28.02 -25.39 -7.41
C LYS A 190 27.12 -25.68 -6.23
N ASP A 191 27.13 -26.92 -5.74
CA ASP A 191 26.35 -27.28 -4.56
C ASP A 191 26.78 -26.45 -3.35
N ALA A 192 25.79 -25.98 -2.59
CA ALA A 192 26.03 -25.25 -1.36
C ALA A 192 26.71 -26.20 -0.35
N GLY A 193 27.82 -25.76 0.24
CA GLY A 193 28.50 -26.55 1.29
C GLY A 193 27.72 -26.62 2.61
N ALA A 194 26.68 -25.79 2.77
CA ALA A 194 25.76 -25.86 3.90
C ALA A 194 24.56 -26.75 3.55
N PRO A 195 24.03 -27.54 4.50
CA PRO A 195 22.87 -28.37 4.25
C PRO A 195 21.65 -27.52 3.86
N ALA A 196 20.83 -28.06 2.95
CA ALA A 196 19.58 -27.44 2.56
C ALA A 196 18.69 -27.26 3.80
N ARG A 197 18.15 -26.05 3.97
CA ARG A 197 17.21 -25.75 5.04
C ARG A 197 15.80 -25.70 4.44
N PRO A 198 14.85 -26.54 4.90
CA PRO A 198 13.49 -26.46 4.41
C PRO A 198 12.89 -25.10 4.78
N ASP A 199 12.19 -24.48 3.83
CA ASP A 199 11.42 -23.29 4.13
C ASP A 199 10.14 -23.67 4.90
N ARG A 200 9.63 -22.72 5.69
CA ARG A 200 8.45 -22.92 6.54
C ARG A 200 7.13 -23.08 5.76
N TYR A 201 7.12 -22.77 4.46
CA TYR A 201 5.91 -22.82 3.63
C TYR A 201 5.81 -24.17 2.91
N SER A 202 6.93 -24.75 2.50
CA SER A 202 7.02 -26.11 1.94
C SER A 202 6.96 -27.19 3.02
N ALA A 203 7.42 -26.92 4.25
CA ALA A 203 7.44 -27.91 5.33
C ALA A 203 6.05 -28.28 5.88
N HIS A 204 5.01 -27.49 5.62
CA HIS A 204 3.64 -27.73 6.11
C HIS A 204 2.66 -28.15 4.99
N GLY A 205 3.16 -28.44 3.79
CA GLY A 205 2.36 -28.82 2.63
C GLY A 205 1.97 -30.30 2.56
N SER A 206 1.46 -30.89 3.65
CA SER A 206 0.68 -32.14 3.60
C SER A 206 0.12 -32.52 4.99
N ASP A 207 -0.90 -31.79 5.49
CA ASP A 207 -1.95 -32.43 6.29
C ASP A 207 -3.24 -31.58 6.34
N PRO A 208 -4.26 -31.91 5.53
CA PRO A 208 -5.61 -31.39 5.69
C PRO A 208 -6.49 -32.41 6.45
N THR A 209 -6.02 -32.94 7.58
CA THR A 209 -6.88 -33.67 8.52
C THR A 209 -6.65 -33.24 9.96
N HIS A 210 -7.19 -32.06 10.30
CA HIS A 210 -7.63 -31.80 11.68
C HIS A 210 -8.70 -30.71 11.70
N ASP A 211 -9.82 -30.98 11.01
CA ASP A 211 -11.12 -30.48 11.44
C ASP A 211 -11.84 -31.62 12.17
N ALA A 212 -12.36 -31.30 13.35
CA ALA A 212 -13.43 -32.00 14.05
C ALA A 212 -13.24 -33.51 14.35
N ALA A 213 -12.63 -33.79 15.50
CA ALA A 213 -13.08 -34.89 16.35
C ALA A 213 -13.09 -34.39 17.80
N GLU A 214 -14.22 -33.80 18.15
CA GLU A 214 -14.80 -33.83 19.48
C GLU A 214 -14.70 -35.27 20.00
N ASP A 215 -13.86 -35.53 20.99
CA ASP A 215 -14.06 -36.70 21.83
C ASP A 215 -13.64 -36.39 23.27
N GLN A 216 -14.66 -36.26 24.10
CA GLN A 216 -14.58 -36.22 25.53
C GLN A 216 -14.01 -37.56 26.00
N ALA A 217 -12.77 -37.57 26.48
CA ALA A 217 -12.22 -38.69 27.23
C ALA A 217 -11.63 -38.18 28.55
N THR A 218 -12.50 -38.10 29.55
CA THR A 218 -12.16 -38.11 30.97
C THR A 218 -11.16 -39.24 31.27
N PRO A 219 -9.98 -38.98 31.87
CA PRO A 219 -9.20 -40.06 32.45
C PRO A 219 -9.81 -40.42 33.80
N ALA A 220 -10.50 -41.56 33.83
CA ALA A 220 -10.90 -42.25 35.04
C ALA A 220 -9.67 -42.60 35.90
N ALA A 221 -9.89 -42.51 37.21
CA ALA A 221 -8.94 -42.83 38.27
C ALA A 221 -8.28 -44.21 38.10
N GLN A 222 -6.95 -44.26 38.22
CA GLN A 222 -6.23 -45.50 38.47
C GLN A 222 -6.33 -45.90 39.95
N PRO A 223 -6.78 -47.12 40.28
CA PRO A 223 -6.74 -47.64 41.63
C PRO A 223 -5.34 -48.17 41.98
N GLN A 224 -4.86 -47.84 43.18
CA GLN A 224 -3.61 -48.35 43.74
C GLN A 224 -3.68 -49.87 43.99
N PRO A 225 -2.59 -50.62 43.74
CA PRO A 225 -2.50 -52.02 44.16
C PRO A 225 -2.11 -52.11 45.64
N HIS A 226 -3.05 -52.56 46.47
CA HIS A 226 -2.79 -53.10 47.80
C HIS A 226 -1.92 -54.36 47.69
N ARG A 227 -0.69 -54.31 48.20
CA ARG A 227 0.11 -55.50 48.51
C ARG A 227 -0.08 -55.83 49.98
N ASN A 228 -0.96 -56.80 50.24
CA ASN A 228 -1.21 -57.32 51.59
C ASN A 228 -0.01 -58.09 52.14
N GLN A 229 0.18 -57.88 53.43
CA GLN A 229 1.05 -58.58 54.36
C GLN A 229 0.66 -60.06 54.52
N ALA A 230 1.66 -60.89 54.80
CA ALA A 230 1.61 -62.03 55.71
C ALA A 230 3.04 -62.57 55.87
N ASN A 231 3.48 -63.20 56.95
CA ASN A 231 3.26 -63.13 58.40
C ASN A 231 4.30 -64.12 58.98
N ASP A 232 4.62 -63.97 60.26
CA ASP A 232 5.06 -65.05 61.17
C ASP A 232 6.39 -65.81 60.91
N LYS A 233 7.47 -65.44 61.62
CA LYS A 233 7.86 -65.94 62.96
C LYS A 233 9.24 -65.43 63.36
#